data_AF-A0A941UP16-F1
#
_entry.id   AF-A0A941UP16-F1
#
_cell.length_a   1.000
_cell.length_b   1.000
_cell.length_c   1.000
_cell.angle_alpha   90.00
_cell.angle_beta   90.00
_cell.angle_gamma   90.00
#
_symmetry.space_group_name_H-M   'P 1'
#
loop_
_entity.id
_entity.type
_entity.pdbx_description
1 polymer ?
#
loop_
_entity_poly.entity_id
_entity_poly.type
_entity_poly.pdbx_seq_one_letter_code
_entity_poly.pdbx_strand_id
1 'polypeptide(L)'
;MEMKKSTWRKGVILSILALLLTSPLMAEENPYDKAVRAYMKKDFRTAVKYLKEYVAQKPDAQAYYLLGYALYKQKRHAESAKYFEEAYILDPNISPVITK
;
A
#
# COMPACT_ATOMS: atom_id res chain seq x y z
N MET A 1 0.53 -18.53 -58.76
CA MET A 1 0.14 -18.83 -57.37
C MET A 1 1.32 -18.50 -56.46
N GLU A 2 1.49 -17.25 -56.04
CA GLU A 2 2.50 -16.84 -55.04
C GLU A 2 1.95 -15.73 -54.15
N MET A 3 0.93 -16.06 -53.35
CA MET A 3 0.31 -15.11 -52.41
C MET A 3 0.23 -15.76 -51.04
N LYS A 4 1.37 -16.09 -50.41
CA LYS A 4 1.36 -16.64 -49.04
C LYS A 4 2.55 -16.30 -48.14
N LYS A 5 3.40 -15.34 -48.50
CA LYS A 5 4.51 -14.88 -47.63
C LYS A 5 4.21 -13.56 -46.89
N SER A 6 3.26 -12.76 -47.39
CA SER A 6 2.93 -11.42 -46.85
C SER A 6 2.04 -11.47 -45.59
N THR A 7 1.22 -12.49 -45.44
CA THR A 7 0.29 -12.63 -44.31
C THR A 7 0.96 -13.13 -43.03
N TRP A 8 2.03 -13.94 -43.14
CA TRP A 8 2.70 -14.52 -41.97
C TRP A 8 3.50 -13.48 -41.16
N ARG A 9 4.17 -12.54 -41.82
CA ARG A 9 4.92 -11.45 -41.16
C ARG A 9 4.00 -10.51 -40.37
N LYS A 10 2.80 -10.24 -40.89
CA LYS A 10 1.79 -9.40 -40.22
C LYS A 10 1.19 -10.09 -39.00
N GLY A 11 0.95 -11.40 -39.08
CA GLY A 11 0.49 -12.20 -37.94
C GLY A 11 1.50 -12.27 -36.79
N VAL A 12 2.80 -12.41 -37.10
CA VAL A 12 3.86 -12.44 -36.07
C VAL A 12 4.04 -11.09 -35.39
N ILE A 13 3.94 -9.97 -36.13
CA ILE A 13 3.99 -8.62 -35.55
C ILE A 13 2.77 -8.35 -34.66
N LEU A 14 1.58 -8.83 -35.03
CA LEU A 14 0.36 -8.75 -34.21
C LEU A 14 0.46 -9.59 -32.93
N SER A 15 1.10 -10.75 -32.96
CA SER A 15 1.31 -11.60 -31.77
C SER A 15 2.33 -11.03 -30.77
N ILE A 16 3.39 -10.36 -31.26
CA ILE A 16 4.37 -9.69 -30.39
C ILE A 16 3.73 -8.46 -29.71
N LEU A 17 2.82 -7.76 -30.39
CA LEU A 17 2.08 -6.62 -29.84
C LEU A 17 1.12 -7.03 -28.71
N ALA A 18 0.58 -8.25 -28.75
CA ALA A 18 -0.32 -8.78 -27.73
C ALA A 18 0.38 -9.20 -26.42
N LEU A 19 1.69 -9.49 -26.45
CA LEU A 19 2.49 -9.83 -25.27
C LEU A 19 2.95 -8.59 -24.46
N LEU A 20 2.80 -7.38 -25.01
CA LEU A 20 3.11 -6.13 -24.32
C LEU A 20 1.91 -5.57 -23.52
N LEU A 21 0.74 -6.20 -23.61
CA LEU A 21 -0.46 -5.83 -22.84
C LEU A 21 -0.53 -6.51 -21.46
N THR A 22 0.36 -7.44 -21.15
CA THR A 22 0.64 -7.81 -19.75
C THR A 22 1.70 -6.87 -19.18
N SER A 23 1.45 -5.56 -19.26
CA SER A 23 2.07 -4.66 -18.30
C SER A 23 1.75 -5.21 -16.90
N PRO A 24 2.68 -5.19 -15.93
CA PRO A 24 2.30 -5.46 -14.56
C PRO A 24 1.24 -4.42 -14.25
N LEU A 25 -0.01 -4.90 -14.21
CA LEU A 25 -1.21 -4.16 -13.95
C LEU A 25 -0.91 -3.33 -12.72
N MET A 26 -0.61 -2.04 -12.95
CA MET A 26 -0.31 -0.99 -11.98
C MET A 26 -0.33 -1.56 -10.58
N ALA A 27 0.81 -2.09 -10.07
CA ALA A 27 0.80 -2.72 -8.75
C ALA A 27 0.24 -1.68 -7.79
N GLU A 28 -1.01 -1.87 -7.38
CA GLU A 28 -1.77 -0.83 -6.69
C GLU A 28 -1.03 -0.63 -5.38
N GLU A 29 -0.28 0.47 -5.33
CA GLU A 29 0.74 0.61 -4.31
C GLU A 29 0.05 0.55 -2.96
N ASN A 30 0.43 -0.46 -2.15
CA ASN A 30 -0.24 -0.83 -0.93
C ASN A 30 -0.44 0.42 -0.06
N PRO A 31 -1.67 0.71 0.41
CA PRO A 31 -1.94 1.84 1.29
C PRO A 31 -0.98 1.89 2.48
N TYR A 32 -0.55 0.75 3.01
CA TYR A 32 0.46 0.67 4.06
C TYR A 32 1.80 1.33 3.67
N ASP A 33 2.34 1.02 2.48
CA ASP A 33 3.62 1.56 2.03
C ASP A 33 3.55 3.08 1.80
N LYS A 34 2.44 3.56 1.24
CA LYS A 34 2.15 5.00 1.15
C LYS A 34 2.13 5.65 2.52
N ALA A 35 1.49 5.00 3.49
CA ALA A 35 1.37 5.53 4.83
C ALA A 35 2.71 5.55 5.57
N VAL A 36 3.52 4.50 5.47
CA VAL A 36 4.86 4.44 6.06
C VAL A 36 5.76 5.52 5.48
N ARG A 37 5.75 5.73 4.16
CA ARG A 37 6.52 6.84 3.56
C ARG A 37 6.04 8.20 4.03
N ALA A 38 4.73 8.42 4.13
CA ALA A 38 4.19 9.67 4.67
C ALA A 38 4.59 9.87 6.14
N TYR A 39 4.53 8.81 6.94
CA TYR A 39 4.97 8.80 8.34
C TYR A 39 6.45 9.18 8.48
N MET A 40 7.33 8.60 7.66
CA MET A 40 8.77 8.92 7.65
C MET A 40 9.03 10.37 7.26
N LYS A 41 8.22 10.94 6.37
CA LYS A 41 8.25 12.36 6.01
C LYS A 41 7.61 13.28 7.07
N LYS A 42 7.14 12.73 8.19
CA LYS A 42 6.35 13.42 9.23
C LYS A 42 5.04 14.03 8.72
N ASP A 43 4.58 13.60 7.53
CA ASP A 43 3.25 13.93 7.03
C ASP A 43 2.23 13.00 7.70
N PHE A 44 1.97 13.28 8.97
CA PHE A 44 1.07 12.48 9.79
C PHE A 44 -0.37 12.53 9.29
N ARG A 45 -0.78 13.62 8.60
CA ARG A 45 -2.13 13.73 8.03
C ARG A 45 -2.34 12.69 6.94
N THR A 46 -1.40 12.60 6.01
CA THR A 46 -1.43 11.60 4.93
C THR A 46 -1.23 10.18 5.47
N ALA A 47 -0.35 10.00 6.46
CA ALA A 47 -0.15 8.70 7.10
C ALA A 47 -1.46 8.19 7.74
N VAL A 48 -2.19 9.03 8.49
CA VAL A 48 -3.48 8.66 9.08
C VAL A 48 -4.50 8.25 8.01
N LYS A 49 -4.58 8.96 6.89
CA LYS A 49 -5.52 8.63 5.81
C LYS A 49 -5.29 7.20 5.31
N TYR A 50 -4.06 6.89 4.91
CA TYR A 50 -3.75 5.60 4.31
C TYR A 50 -3.69 4.45 5.33
N LEU A 51 -3.29 4.71 6.58
CA LEU A 51 -3.36 3.71 7.65
C LEU A 51 -4.81 3.34 7.94
N LYS A 52 -5.74 4.31 8.00
CA LYS A 52 -7.17 4.02 8.18
C LYS A 52 -7.73 3.15 7.03
N GLU A 53 -7.32 3.43 5.80
CA GLU A 53 -7.70 2.63 4.64
C GLU A 53 -7.15 1.20 4.71
N TYR A 54 -5.89 1.05 5.15
CA TYR A 54 -5.26 -0.25 5.30
C TYR A 54 -5.93 -1.10 6.39
N VAL A 55 -6.11 -0.54 7.59
CA VAL A 55 -6.69 -1.30 8.73
C VAL A 55 -8.17 -1.62 8.55
N ALA A 56 -8.88 -0.88 7.69
CA ALA A 56 -10.25 -1.21 7.31
C ALA A 56 -10.35 -2.50 6.48
N GLN A 57 -9.30 -2.83 5.71
CA GLN A 57 -9.25 -4.05 4.91
C GLN A 57 -8.58 -5.20 5.66
N LYS A 58 -7.51 -4.89 6.40
CA LYS A 58 -6.72 -5.86 7.15
C LYS A 58 -6.33 -5.26 8.50
N PRO A 59 -7.02 -5.65 9.58
CA PRO A 59 -6.58 -5.34 10.93
C PRO A 59 -5.14 -5.85 11.14
N ASP A 60 -4.27 -4.97 11.62
CA ASP A 60 -2.84 -5.23 11.77
C ASP A 60 -2.30 -4.40 12.93
N ALA A 61 -1.65 -5.07 13.90
CA ALA A 61 -1.21 -4.44 15.14
C ALA A 61 -0.22 -3.29 14.86
N GLN A 62 0.69 -3.49 13.91
CA GLN A 62 1.70 -2.49 13.56
C GLN A 62 1.07 -1.26 12.90
N ALA A 63 0.11 -1.45 12.00
CA ALA A 63 -0.62 -0.36 11.37
C ALA A 63 -1.47 0.42 12.39
N TYR A 64 -2.11 -0.26 13.34
CA TYR A 64 -2.82 0.41 14.43
C TYR A 64 -1.87 1.22 15.33
N TYR A 65 -0.70 0.68 15.64
CA TYR A 65 0.31 1.40 16.41
C TYR A 65 0.79 2.67 15.68
N LEU A 66 1.15 2.55 14.39
CA LEU A 66 1.55 3.69 13.57
C LEU A 66 0.42 4.73 13.45
N LEU A 67 -0.84 4.29 13.39
CA LEU A 67 -2.01 5.15 13.32
C LEU A 67 -2.19 5.92 14.62
N GLY A 68 -2.11 5.21 15.76
CA GLY A 68 -2.12 5.79 17.09
C GLY A 68 -1.04 6.86 17.25
N TYR A 69 0.19 6.58 16.80
CA TYR A 69 1.30 7.52 16.88
C TYR A 69 1.12 8.74 15.96
N ALA A 70 0.68 8.54 14.71
CA ALA A 70 0.43 9.63 13.78
C ALA A 70 -0.69 10.57 14.29
N LEU A 71 -1.70 10.02 14.98
CA LEU A 71 -2.75 10.81 15.65
C LEU A 71 -2.22 11.53 16.89
N TYR A 72 -1.34 10.89 17.67
CA TYR A 72 -0.66 11.51 18.79
C TYR A 72 0.12 12.76 18.35
N LYS A 73 0.88 12.66 17.25
CA LYS A 73 1.62 13.79 16.67
C LYS A 73 0.72 14.92 16.17
N GLN A 74 -0.53 14.61 15.83
CA GLN A 74 -1.57 15.59 15.49
C GLN A 74 -2.32 16.14 16.70
N LYS A 75 -1.90 15.81 17.94
CA LYS A 75 -2.57 16.18 19.20
C LYS A 75 -3.98 15.60 19.36
N ARG A 76 -4.33 14.57 18.58
CA ARG A 76 -5.62 13.86 18.65
C ARG A 76 -5.54 12.72 19.67
N HIS A 77 -5.29 13.07 20.93
CA HIS A 77 -4.93 12.12 21.98
C HIS A 77 -6.01 11.08 22.27
N ALA A 78 -7.30 11.47 22.26
CA ALA A 78 -8.40 10.54 22.51
C ALA A 78 -8.51 9.44 21.43
N GLU A 79 -8.36 9.81 20.16
CA GLU A 79 -8.36 8.82 19.07
C GLU A 79 -7.08 7.98 19.05
N SER A 80 -5.95 8.61 19.35
CA SER A 80 -4.65 7.94 19.46
C SER A 80 -4.69 6.80 20.48
N ALA A 81 -5.24 7.04 21.67
CA ALA A 81 -5.38 6.03 22.73
C ALA A 81 -6.17 4.80 22.26
N LYS A 82 -7.29 5.01 21.55
CA LYS A 82 -8.10 3.92 21.00
C LYS A 82 -7.30 3.03 20.05
N TYR A 83 -6.54 3.61 19.13
CA TYR A 83 -5.77 2.80 18.19
C TYR A 83 -4.54 2.13 18.82
N PHE A 84 -3.96 2.70 19.87
CA PHE A 84 -2.95 1.99 20.65
C PHE A 84 -3.53 0.79 21.41
N GLU A 85 -4.74 0.92 21.95
CA GLU A 85 -5.46 -0.18 22.58
C GLU A 85 -5.74 -1.31 21.58
N GLU A 86 -6.25 -0.98 20.37
CA GLU A 86 -6.44 -1.97 19.30
C GLU A 86 -5.13 -2.68 18.93
N ALA A 87 -4.02 -1.93 18.81
CA ALA A 87 -2.71 -2.54 18.53
C ALA A 87 -2.30 -3.55 19.61
N TYR A 88 -2.51 -3.21 20.89
CA TYR A 88 -2.16 -4.07 22.03
C TYR A 88 -3.09 -5.28 22.18
N ILE A 89 -4.36 -5.13 21.80
CA ILE A 89 -5.31 -6.25 21.76
C ILE A 89 -4.88 -7.27 20.70
N LEU A 90 -4.46 -6.81 19.52
CA LEU A 90 -4.01 -7.69 18.43
C LEU A 90 -2.65 -8.34 18.73
N ASP A 91 -1.71 -7.58 19.29
CA ASP A 91 -0.40 -8.07 19.69
C ASP A 91 0.03 -7.43 21.03
N PRO A 92 -0.13 -8.15 22.16
CA PRO A 92 0.29 -7.66 23.48
C PRO A 92 1.80 -7.41 23.61
N ASN A 93 2.62 -7.92 22.68
CA ASN A 93 4.07 -7.71 22.67
C ASN A 93 4.48 -6.65 21.63
N ILE A 94 3.53 -5.92 21.05
CA ILE A 94 3.81 -4.90 20.04
C ILE A 94 4.79 -3.88 20.60
N SER A 95 5.90 -3.70 19.89
CA SER A 95 6.95 -2.76 20.25
C SER A 95 6.93 -1.59 19.27
N PRO A 96 7.21 -0.35 19.73
CA PRO A 96 7.30 0.80 18.84
C PRO A 96 8.21 0.52 17.64
N VAL A 97 7.76 0.90 16.45
CA VAL A 97 8.61 0.85 15.25
C VAL A 97 9.74 1.86 15.42
N ILE A 98 10.89 1.40 15.90
CA ILE A 98 12.13 2.17 15.92
C ILE A 98 12.71 2.14 14.52
N THR A 99 12.21 3.03 13.66
CA THR A 99 12.89 3.36 12.41
C THR A 99 14.17 4.11 12.77
N LYS A 100 15.32 3.44 12.59
CA LYS A 100 16.66 3.99 12.85
C LYS A 100 17.01 5.10 11.84
#